data_AF-A0A830DWC7-F1
#
_entry.id   AF-A0A830DWC7-F1
#
_cell.length_a   1.000
_cell.length_b   1.000
_cell.length_c   1.000
_cell.angle_alpha   90.00
_cell.angle_beta   90.00
_cell.angle_gamma   90.00
#
_symmetry.space_group_name_H-M   'P 1'
#
loop_
_entity.id
_entity.type
_entity.pdbx_description
1 polymer ?
#
loop_
_entity_poly.entity_id
_entity_poly.type
_entity_poly.pdbx_seq_one_letter_code
_entity_poly.pdbx_strand_id
1 'polypeptide(L)'
;MGYACPVCDAPQRDETHLANHLALQAIVHGDDHETWLDEHAPEWADLNADSLGPLVSDLAEEREFDEVFEDTVDRTGGHSHGHAHGQEHDHDIPDREPQPFGGAGGSQSLSGDAAQIFEEARSLTREMVADDGEDGEDGETNDGETDDAPREGDDRDAGSDADDRGEESDDDTDRKES
;
A
#
# COMPACT_ATOMS: atom_id res chain seq x y z
N MET A 1 10.82 16.01 -2.65
CA MET A 1 9.89 17.03 -3.15
C MET A 1 8.58 16.31 -3.37
N GLY A 2 7.48 16.87 -2.89
CA GLY A 2 6.14 16.31 -3.05
C GLY A 2 5.31 17.11 -4.03
N TYR A 3 4.02 16.81 -4.10
CA TYR A 3 3.06 17.49 -4.98
C TYR A 3 1.79 17.84 -4.21
N ALA A 4 1.16 18.97 -4.51
CA ALA A 4 -0.17 19.30 -4.01
C ALA A 4 -1.25 18.67 -4.90
N CYS A 5 -2.26 18.06 -4.30
CA CYS A 5 -3.43 17.59 -5.05
C CYS A 5 -4.14 18.78 -5.73
N PRO A 6 -4.37 18.77 -7.06
CA PRO A 6 -4.94 19.91 -7.78
C PRO A 6 -6.40 20.22 -7.40
N VAL A 7 -7.09 19.31 -6.71
CA VAL A 7 -8.49 19.44 -6.30
C VAL A 7 -8.63 19.93 -4.85
N CYS A 8 -7.94 19.29 -3.91
CA CYS A 8 -8.08 19.58 -2.48
C CYS A 8 -6.85 20.21 -1.81
N ASP A 9 -5.80 20.53 -2.58
CA ASP A 9 -4.53 21.14 -2.15
C ASP A 9 -3.73 20.33 -1.11
N ALA A 10 -4.15 19.09 -0.83
CA ALA A 10 -3.50 18.18 0.11
C ALA A 10 -2.08 17.80 -0.38
N PRO A 11 -1.03 17.95 0.45
CA PRO A 11 0.33 17.60 0.05
C PRO A 11 0.53 16.07 0.03
N GLN A 12 1.20 15.59 -1.00
CA GLN A 12 1.52 14.18 -1.27
C GLN A 12 3.04 14.01 -1.39
N ARG A 13 3.57 12.85 -0.98
CA ARG A 13 5.03 12.65 -0.85
C ARG A 13 5.78 12.61 -2.18
N ASP A 14 5.17 12.02 -3.19
CA ASP A 14 5.70 11.76 -4.53
C ASP A 14 4.55 11.54 -5.53
N GLU A 15 4.87 11.38 -6.82
CA GLU A 15 3.88 11.22 -7.90
C GLU A 15 2.99 9.97 -7.73
N THR A 16 3.52 8.87 -7.18
CA THR A 16 2.78 7.63 -6.95
C THR A 16 1.76 7.80 -5.82
N HIS A 17 2.09 8.53 -4.75
CA HIS A 17 1.14 8.89 -3.71
C HIS A 17 0.06 9.86 -4.22
N LEU A 18 0.42 10.82 -5.08
CA LEU A 18 -0.54 11.70 -5.73
C LEU A 18 -1.55 10.95 -6.60
N ALA A 19 -1.08 10.03 -7.45
CA ALA A 19 -1.96 9.20 -8.28
C ALA A 19 -2.89 8.32 -7.45
N ASN A 20 -2.36 7.65 -6.41
CA ASN A 20 -3.19 6.83 -5.50
C ASN A 20 -4.24 7.68 -4.77
N HIS A 21 -3.88 8.88 -4.30
CA HIS A 21 -4.82 9.78 -3.64
C HIS A 21 -5.96 10.19 -4.59
N LEU A 22 -5.64 10.67 -5.79
CA LEU A 22 -6.63 11.05 -6.80
C LEU A 22 -7.58 9.88 -7.15
N ALA A 23 -7.01 8.71 -7.49
CA ALA A 23 -7.80 7.54 -7.90
C ALA A 23 -8.68 6.99 -6.76
N LEU A 24 -8.17 6.93 -5.53
CA LEU A 24 -8.97 6.46 -4.38
C LEU A 24 -10.08 7.45 -4.01
N GLN A 25 -9.82 8.76 -4.05
CA GLN A 25 -10.88 9.75 -3.80
C GLN A 25 -11.98 9.68 -4.86
N ALA A 26 -11.60 9.57 -6.15
CA ALA A 26 -12.54 9.34 -7.24
C ALA A 26 -13.40 8.09 -7.03
N ILE A 27 -12.78 6.92 -6.80
CA ILE A 27 -13.49 5.63 -6.63
C ILE A 27 -14.41 5.63 -5.39
N VAL A 28 -13.98 6.21 -4.27
CA VAL A 28 -14.70 6.13 -2.99
C VAL A 28 -15.81 7.18 -2.89
N HIS A 29 -15.63 8.35 -3.50
CA HIS A 29 -16.53 9.50 -3.31
C HIS A 29 -17.28 9.94 -4.57
N GLY A 30 -16.80 9.63 -5.78
CA GLY A 30 -17.39 10.09 -7.05
C GLY A 30 -17.50 11.61 -7.11
N ASP A 31 -16.41 12.29 -6.77
CA ASP A 31 -16.38 13.72 -6.46
C ASP A 31 -15.56 14.54 -7.49
N ASP A 32 -15.15 15.76 -7.11
CA ASP A 32 -14.34 16.63 -7.95
C ASP A 32 -13.00 15.97 -8.40
N HIS A 33 -12.49 14.95 -7.70
CA HIS A 33 -11.31 14.17 -8.12
C HIS A 33 -11.61 13.25 -9.31
N GLU A 34 -12.82 12.65 -9.38
CA GLU A 34 -13.26 11.87 -10.55
C GLU A 34 -13.40 12.77 -11.77
N THR A 35 -14.10 13.90 -11.61
CA THR A 35 -14.28 14.87 -12.72
C THR A 35 -12.93 15.41 -13.23
N TRP A 36 -12.00 15.72 -12.32
CA TRP A 36 -10.68 16.20 -12.71
C TRP A 36 -9.87 15.13 -13.46
N LEU A 37 -9.93 13.86 -13.01
CA LEU A 37 -9.27 12.74 -13.69
C LEU A 37 -9.88 12.47 -15.08
N ASP A 38 -11.20 12.49 -15.22
CA ASP A 38 -11.87 12.31 -16.52
C ASP A 38 -11.50 13.39 -17.54
N GLU A 39 -11.25 14.63 -17.09
CA GLU A 39 -10.83 15.74 -17.95
C GLU A 39 -9.34 15.65 -18.37
N HIS A 40 -8.45 15.22 -17.47
CA HIS A 40 -7.00 15.32 -17.66
C HIS A 40 -6.32 13.98 -18.02
N ALA A 41 -6.91 12.85 -17.62
CA ALA A 41 -6.42 11.50 -17.82
C ALA A 41 -7.59 10.51 -17.97
N PRO A 42 -8.42 10.59 -19.03
CA PRO A 42 -9.68 9.83 -19.15
C PRO A 42 -9.54 8.29 -19.06
N GLU A 43 -8.35 7.75 -19.33
CA GLU A 43 -8.05 6.31 -19.21
C GLU A 43 -7.60 5.91 -17.77
N TRP A 44 -7.69 6.82 -16.78
CA TRP A 44 -7.14 6.64 -15.43
C TRP A 44 -7.63 5.36 -14.73
N ALA A 45 -8.87 4.92 -15.01
CA ALA A 45 -9.47 3.73 -14.42
C ALA A 45 -8.74 2.43 -14.80
N ASP A 46 -8.06 2.41 -15.95
CA ASP A 46 -7.25 1.28 -16.43
C ASP A 46 -5.74 1.44 -16.10
N LEU A 47 -5.34 2.58 -15.52
CA LEU A 47 -3.94 2.87 -15.16
C LEU A 47 -3.64 2.52 -13.70
N ASN A 48 -2.44 2.00 -13.45
CA ASN A 48 -1.89 1.88 -12.10
C ASN A 48 -1.21 3.20 -11.66
N ALA A 49 -0.92 3.31 -10.37
CA ALA A 49 -0.31 4.52 -9.80
C ALA A 49 1.05 4.88 -10.43
N ASP A 50 1.86 3.89 -10.82
CA ASP A 50 3.15 4.13 -11.50
C ASP A 50 3.00 4.72 -12.91
N SER A 51 1.89 4.40 -13.62
CA SER A 51 1.59 4.92 -14.96
C SER A 51 0.82 6.24 -14.91
N LEU A 52 -0.07 6.40 -13.92
CA LEU A 52 -0.86 7.61 -13.70
C LEU A 52 -0.02 8.73 -13.05
N GLY A 53 0.91 8.38 -12.16
CA GLY A 53 1.78 9.30 -11.41
C GLY A 53 2.41 10.39 -12.29
N PRO A 54 3.21 10.03 -13.32
CA PRO A 54 3.83 11.00 -14.22
C PRO A 54 2.84 11.94 -14.92
N LEU A 55 1.64 11.44 -15.28
CA LEU A 55 0.62 12.23 -15.95
C LEU A 55 0.01 13.28 -15.02
N VAL A 56 -0.23 12.92 -13.76
CA VAL A 56 -0.82 13.83 -12.77
C VAL A 56 0.21 14.75 -12.13
N SER A 57 1.48 14.35 -12.01
CA SER A 57 2.56 15.21 -11.51
C SER A 57 2.91 16.34 -12.46
N ASP A 58 2.88 16.10 -13.78
CA ASP A 58 3.10 17.13 -14.81
C ASP A 58 2.04 18.27 -14.76
N LEU A 59 0.89 18.02 -14.11
CA LEU A 59 -0.23 18.94 -13.96
C LEU A 59 -0.38 19.49 -12.53
N ALA A 60 0.36 18.96 -11.57
CA ALA A 60 0.29 19.32 -10.15
C ALA A 60 1.37 20.33 -9.76
N GLU A 61 1.13 21.09 -8.69
CA GLU A 61 2.13 22.00 -8.12
C GLU A 61 3.13 21.21 -7.27
N GLU A 62 4.43 21.29 -7.59
CA GLU A 62 5.51 20.81 -6.72
C GLU A 62 5.49 21.56 -5.38
N ARG A 63 5.51 20.83 -4.26
CA ARG A 63 5.44 21.39 -2.91
C ARG A 63 6.37 20.65 -1.94
N GLU A 64 6.84 21.34 -0.91
CA GLU A 64 7.55 20.66 0.19
C GLU A 64 6.56 19.83 1.02
N PHE A 65 6.94 18.59 1.31
CA PHE A 65 6.17 17.67 2.15
C PHE A 65 6.82 17.61 3.53
N ASP A 66 6.04 17.86 4.59
CA ASP A 66 6.53 18.00 5.96
C ASP A 66 6.61 16.61 6.64
N GLU A 67 7.82 16.05 6.77
CA GLU A 67 8.06 14.68 7.26
C GLU A 67 7.97 14.56 8.81
N VAL A 68 6.83 14.95 9.39
CA VAL A 68 6.61 15.04 10.86
C VAL A 68 6.44 13.71 11.60
N PHE A 69 6.49 12.57 10.90
CA PHE A 69 6.20 11.26 11.49
C PHE A 69 7.43 10.39 11.82
N GLU A 70 8.64 10.79 11.41
CA GLU A 70 9.89 10.08 11.76
C GLU A 70 10.19 10.17 13.28
N ASP A 71 9.85 11.29 13.94
CA ASP A 71 10.16 11.55 15.36
C ASP A 71 9.08 11.01 16.34
N THR A 72 7.85 10.76 15.88
CA THR A 72 6.73 10.38 16.76
C THR A 72 6.51 8.88 16.92
N VAL A 73 7.30 8.07 16.21
CA VAL A 73 7.34 6.60 16.31
C VAL A 73 8.36 6.08 17.35
N ASP A 74 9.16 6.95 17.98
CA ASP A 74 9.96 6.59 19.18
C ASP A 74 9.06 6.44 20.42
N ARG A 75 8.26 5.37 20.42
CA ARG A 75 7.45 4.92 21.57
C ARG A 75 8.00 3.65 22.21
N THR A 76 9.28 3.34 21.97
CA THR A 76 9.94 2.14 22.49
C THR A 76 11.28 2.45 23.17
N GLY A 77 11.22 3.23 24.25
CA GLY A 77 12.25 3.22 25.30
C GLY A 77 13.56 3.90 24.94
N GLY A 78 13.60 5.22 25.08
CA GLY A 78 14.75 6.03 24.68
C GLY A 78 16.11 5.56 25.24
N HIS A 79 17.08 5.49 24.33
CA HIS A 79 18.51 5.55 24.64
C HIS A 79 19.11 6.70 23.82
N SER A 80 19.26 7.86 24.47
CA SER A 80 19.89 9.03 23.87
C SER A 80 21.38 8.76 23.66
N HIS A 81 21.75 8.20 22.50
CA HIS A 81 23.14 8.02 22.10
C HIS A 81 23.74 9.33 21.56
N GLY A 82 23.82 10.32 22.44
CA GLY A 82 24.66 11.49 22.24
C GLY A 82 26.14 11.08 22.22
N HIS A 83 26.85 11.40 21.14
CA HIS A 83 28.30 11.20 21.06
C HIS A 83 29.04 12.11 22.04
N ALA A 84 29.57 11.55 23.14
CA ALA A 84 30.59 12.19 23.97
C ALA A 84 31.48 11.14 24.65
N HIS A 85 32.76 11.49 24.84
CA HIS A 85 33.80 10.54 25.28
C HIS A 85 33.85 10.35 26.80
N GLY A 86 33.96 9.09 27.23
CA GLY A 86 34.70 8.64 28.42
C GLY A 86 34.46 9.34 29.76
N GLN A 87 33.64 8.73 30.62
CA GLN A 87 33.90 8.73 32.06
C GLN A 87 33.43 7.42 32.71
N GLU A 88 34.41 6.66 33.18
CA GLU A 88 34.27 5.47 34.02
C GLU A 88 33.50 5.77 35.33
N HIS A 89 32.37 5.08 35.57
CA HIS A 89 31.71 5.01 36.87
C HIS A 89 31.12 3.62 37.14
N ASP A 90 31.81 2.89 38.00
CA ASP A 90 31.35 1.68 38.68
C ASP A 90 30.22 2.04 39.65
N HIS A 91 29.03 1.44 39.47
CA HIS A 91 27.98 1.42 40.49
C HIS A 91 27.19 0.10 40.44
N ASP A 92 27.52 -0.75 41.40
CA ASP A 92 26.75 -1.89 41.90
C ASP A 92 25.23 -1.61 41.90
N ILE A 93 24.48 -2.35 41.07
CA ILE A 93 23.00 -2.39 41.11
C ILE A 93 22.60 -3.70 41.78
N PRO A 94 22.02 -3.68 42.99
CA PRO A 94 21.48 -4.89 43.61
C PRO A 94 20.26 -5.38 42.82
N ASP A 95 20.12 -6.71 42.70
CA ASP A 95 19.02 -7.46 42.08
C ASP A 95 17.72 -6.66 41.87
N ARG A 96 17.56 -6.10 40.66
CA ARG A 96 16.32 -5.47 40.23
C ARG A 96 15.53 -6.47 39.38
N GLU A 97 14.56 -7.11 40.03
CA GLU A 97 13.61 -8.04 39.41
C GLU A 97 13.10 -7.54 38.05
N PRO A 98 13.09 -8.40 37.00
CA PRO A 98 12.65 -8.01 35.67
C PRO A 98 11.18 -7.60 35.72
N GLN A 99 10.93 -6.30 35.53
CA GLN A 99 9.56 -5.78 35.45
C GLN A 99 8.93 -6.31 34.16
N PRO A 100 7.80 -7.05 34.23
CA PRO A 100 7.14 -7.52 33.02
C PRO A 100 6.62 -6.32 32.21
N PHE A 101 6.97 -6.30 30.92
CA PHE A 101 6.36 -5.39 29.95
C PHE A 101 4.89 -5.79 29.77
N GLY A 102 4.02 -5.17 30.57
CA GLY A 102 2.61 -5.51 30.69
C GLY A 102 2.08 -4.93 32.01
N GLY A 103 1.26 -3.89 31.92
CA GLY A 103 0.81 -3.08 33.06
C GLY A 103 -0.12 -3.80 34.04
N ALA A 104 0.40 -4.76 34.81
CA ALA A 104 -0.29 -5.35 35.95
C ALA A 104 -0.25 -4.46 37.21
N GLY A 105 0.42 -3.30 37.14
CA GLY A 105 0.58 -2.32 38.23
C GLY A 105 -0.55 -1.30 38.37
N GLY A 106 -1.74 -1.58 37.81
CA GLY A 106 -2.77 -0.57 37.59
C GLY A 106 -4.20 -1.11 37.54
N SER A 107 -4.52 -2.19 38.28
CA SER A 107 -5.92 -2.49 38.63
C SER A 107 -6.43 -1.43 39.61
N GLN A 108 -6.69 -0.23 39.08
CA GLN A 108 -7.76 0.60 39.61
C GLN A 108 -8.99 -0.29 39.53
N SER A 109 -9.56 -0.66 40.67
CA SER A 109 -10.78 -1.46 40.71
C SER A 109 -11.89 -0.65 40.05
N LEU A 110 -12.10 -0.89 38.76
CA LEU A 110 -13.21 -0.37 37.98
C LEU A 110 -14.46 -0.69 38.77
N SER A 111 -15.18 0.36 39.17
CA SER A 111 -16.26 0.29 40.14
C SER A 111 -17.41 1.18 39.68
N GLY A 112 -18.63 0.76 39.97
CA GLY A 112 -19.83 1.36 39.37
C GLY A 112 -19.86 1.17 37.84
N ASP A 113 -20.42 2.16 37.15
CA ASP A 113 -20.73 2.13 35.72
C ASP A 113 -19.55 1.75 34.81
N ALA A 114 -18.31 2.12 35.18
CA ALA A 114 -17.13 1.78 34.40
C ALA A 114 -16.96 0.26 34.25
N ALA A 115 -17.16 -0.51 35.33
CA ALA A 115 -17.08 -1.97 35.28
C ALA A 115 -18.19 -2.57 34.40
N GLN A 116 -19.40 -2.04 34.53
CA GLN A 116 -20.56 -2.47 33.75
C GLN A 116 -20.34 -2.27 32.25
N ILE A 117 -19.86 -1.08 31.83
CA ILE A 117 -19.59 -0.77 30.42
C ILE A 117 -18.55 -1.73 29.82
N PHE A 118 -17.48 -2.06 30.57
CA PHE A 118 -16.48 -3.04 30.10
C PHE A 118 -17.01 -4.47 30.07
N GLU A 119 -18.00 -4.83 30.89
CA GLU A 119 -18.66 -6.14 30.86
C GLU A 119 -19.66 -6.24 29.71
N GLU A 120 -20.47 -5.20 29.46
CA GLU A 120 -21.37 -5.08 28.31
C GLU A 120 -20.59 -5.12 26.98
N ALA A 121 -19.50 -4.36 26.87
CA ALA A 121 -18.64 -4.39 25.68
C ALA A 121 -18.05 -5.79 25.41
N ARG A 122 -17.65 -6.51 26.46
CA ARG A 122 -17.16 -7.89 26.36
C ARG A 122 -18.26 -8.90 26.00
N SER A 123 -19.51 -8.67 26.41
CA SER A 123 -20.65 -9.49 25.97
C SER A 123 -20.86 -9.33 24.47
N LEU A 124 -20.99 -8.09 24.00
CA LEU A 124 -21.20 -7.78 22.58
C LEU A 124 -20.10 -8.35 21.68
N THR A 125 -18.82 -8.27 22.10
CA THR A 125 -17.73 -8.92 21.34
C THR A 125 -17.86 -10.44 21.31
N ARG A 126 -18.31 -11.07 22.40
CA ARG A 126 -18.52 -12.54 22.42
C ARG A 126 -19.71 -12.95 21.57
N GLU A 127 -20.79 -12.17 21.57
CA GLU A 127 -21.99 -12.44 20.76
C GLU A 127 -21.66 -12.36 19.27
N MET A 128 -20.94 -11.31 18.82
CA MET A 128 -20.48 -11.20 17.42
C MET A 128 -19.55 -12.36 17.01
N VAL A 129 -18.67 -12.84 17.90
CA VAL A 129 -17.76 -13.97 17.60
C VAL A 129 -18.46 -15.33 17.67
N ALA A 130 -19.61 -15.43 18.36
CA ALA A 130 -20.41 -16.64 18.38
C ALA A 130 -21.27 -16.76 17.12
N ASP A 131 -21.92 -15.66 16.71
CA ASP A 131 -22.75 -15.57 15.49
C ASP A 131 -21.92 -15.88 14.21
N ASP A 132 -20.65 -15.45 14.18
CA ASP A 132 -19.65 -15.74 13.12
C ASP A 132 -19.14 -17.20 13.14
N GLY A 133 -19.47 -17.99 14.16
CA GLY A 133 -18.98 -19.36 14.38
C GLY A 133 -19.98 -20.48 14.08
N GLU A 134 -21.22 -20.17 13.70
CA GLU A 134 -22.31 -21.14 13.53
C GLU A 134 -22.55 -21.58 12.06
N ASP A 135 -21.71 -21.12 11.11
CA ASP A 135 -21.77 -21.49 9.67
C ASP A 135 -20.73 -22.58 9.30
N GLY A 136 -20.70 -23.68 10.06
CA GLY A 136 -19.65 -24.70 9.97
C GLY A 136 -20.13 -26.16 10.08
N GLU A 137 -21.42 -26.44 9.87
CA GLU A 137 -22.05 -27.72 10.24
C GLU A 137 -22.66 -28.59 9.09
N ASP A 138 -22.41 -28.33 7.79
CA ASP A 138 -22.61 -29.37 6.75
C ASP A 138 -21.66 -29.27 5.54
N GLY A 139 -21.21 -30.43 5.04
CA GLY A 139 -20.14 -30.52 4.04
C GLY A 139 -19.69 -31.95 3.74
N GLU A 140 -20.67 -32.82 3.49
CA GLU A 140 -20.56 -34.28 3.36
C GLU A 140 -19.38 -34.78 2.48
N THR A 141 -18.69 -35.81 2.96
CA THR A 141 -17.60 -36.49 2.25
C THR A 141 -18.07 -37.09 0.93
N ASN A 142 -17.66 -36.51 -0.21
CA ASN A 142 -17.68 -37.18 -1.50
C ASN A 142 -16.28 -37.71 -1.84
N ASP A 143 -15.97 -38.87 -1.27
CA ASP A 143 -14.90 -39.74 -1.76
C ASP A 143 -15.40 -40.35 -3.08
N GLY A 144 -15.10 -39.66 -4.18
CA GLY A 144 -15.69 -39.86 -5.51
C GLY A 144 -14.61 -40.02 -6.58
N GLU A 145 -13.90 -41.14 -6.52
CA GLU A 145 -12.83 -41.53 -7.45
C GLU A 145 -13.31 -41.59 -8.92
N THR A 146 -12.78 -40.72 -9.78
CA THR A 146 -12.78 -40.93 -11.24
C THR A 146 -11.41 -40.63 -11.84
N ASP A 147 -10.71 -41.71 -12.14
CA ASP A 147 -9.51 -41.79 -12.99
C ASP A 147 -9.84 -41.33 -14.43
N ASP A 148 -9.14 -40.32 -14.98
CA ASP A 148 -9.00 -40.15 -16.44
C ASP A 148 -7.75 -39.30 -16.83
N ALA A 149 -6.64 -40.02 -17.02
CA ALA A 149 -5.52 -39.78 -17.94
C ALA A 149 -4.72 -38.43 -17.99
N PRO A 150 -3.37 -38.48 -17.97
CA PRO A 150 -2.54 -37.33 -18.32
C PRO A 150 -2.54 -37.07 -19.84
N ARG A 151 -2.53 -35.79 -20.23
CA ARG A 151 -2.45 -35.38 -21.64
C ARG A 151 -1.05 -34.86 -21.98
N GLU A 152 -0.18 -35.75 -22.44
CA GLU A 152 1.03 -35.40 -23.19
C GLU A 152 0.79 -35.52 -24.70
N GLY A 153 1.49 -34.70 -25.49
CA GLY A 153 1.29 -34.49 -26.93
C GLY A 153 1.13 -32.99 -27.20
N ASP A 154 2.18 -32.20 -27.42
CA ASP A 154 3.12 -32.22 -28.55
C ASP A 154 2.42 -32.00 -29.90
N ASP A 155 2.66 -30.82 -30.49
CA ASP A 155 2.78 -30.63 -31.93
C ASP A 155 3.34 -29.21 -32.21
N ARG A 156 4.39 -29.14 -33.04
CA ARG A 156 4.95 -27.89 -33.58
C ARG A 156 4.77 -27.90 -35.10
N ASP A 157 4.04 -26.94 -35.66
CA ASP A 157 4.17 -26.53 -37.07
C ASP A 157 3.50 -25.15 -37.24
N ALA A 158 4.26 -24.08 -37.51
CA ALA A 158 4.62 -23.58 -38.85
C ALA A 158 3.50 -22.77 -39.53
N GLY A 159 3.72 -21.45 -39.61
CA GLY A 159 2.91 -20.50 -40.38
C GLY A 159 3.80 -19.31 -40.76
N SER A 160 4.27 -19.30 -42.01
CA SER A 160 5.24 -18.33 -42.53
C SER A 160 4.67 -17.59 -43.73
N ASP A 161 4.24 -16.34 -43.50
CA ASP A 161 4.05 -15.30 -44.53
C ASP A 161 4.59 -13.99 -43.90
N ALA A 162 5.64 -13.31 -44.37
CA ALA A 162 6.25 -13.13 -45.69
C ALA A 162 5.68 -11.98 -46.55
N ASP A 163 5.34 -10.84 -45.93
CA ASP A 163 5.13 -9.57 -46.64
C ASP A 163 6.45 -8.84 -46.96
N ASP A 164 7.02 -9.23 -48.09
CA ASP A 164 7.41 -8.36 -49.21
C ASP A 164 7.97 -6.95 -48.91
N ARG A 165 9.30 -6.79 -49.05
CA ARG A 165 9.99 -5.49 -49.26
C ARG A 165 11.25 -5.64 -50.14
N GLY A 166 11.07 -5.84 -51.45
CA GLY A 166 11.93 -5.26 -52.51
C GLY A 166 11.13 -4.17 -53.24
N GLU A 167 11.61 -3.34 -54.19
CA GLU A 167 12.90 -2.91 -54.79
C GLU A 167 12.55 -1.63 -55.63
N GLU A 168 13.40 -0.71 -56.09
CA GLU A 168 14.86 -0.47 -56.16
C GLU A 168 15.12 1.06 -55.91
N SER A 169 16.20 1.51 -55.28
CA SER A 169 17.52 1.94 -55.83
C SER A 169 17.52 3.02 -56.95
N ASP A 170 18.50 3.93 -56.86
CA ASP A 170 19.02 4.86 -57.88
C ASP A 170 18.15 6.07 -58.36
N ASP A 171 18.62 7.29 -58.04
CA ASP A 171 19.09 8.23 -59.08
C ASP A 171 20.17 9.20 -58.55
N ASP A 172 21.12 9.56 -59.42
CA ASP A 172 22.32 10.36 -59.15
C ASP A 172 22.15 11.80 -59.68
N THR A 173 22.47 12.82 -58.87
CA THR A 173 22.91 14.20 -59.22
C THR A 173 22.79 15.11 -57.96
N ASP A 174 23.53 16.21 -57.78
CA ASP A 174 24.49 16.90 -58.65
C ASP A 174 25.79 17.25 -57.90
N ARG A 175 26.87 17.32 -58.67
CA ARG A 175 28.21 17.72 -58.23
C ARG A 175 28.51 19.11 -58.80
N LYS A 176 28.63 20.14 -57.95
CA LYS A 176 29.52 21.28 -58.26
C LYS A 176 30.00 22.11 -57.06
N GLU A 177 31.30 22.35 -57.11
CA GLU A 177 32.03 23.35 -56.33
C GLU A 177 31.94 24.71 -57.03
N SER A 178 31.85 25.81 -56.25
CA SER A 178 32.35 27.16 -56.57
C SER A 178 32.31 28.05 -55.34
#